data_AF-A0AA48R1U5-F1
#
_entry.id   AF-A0AA48R1U5-F1
#
_cell.length_a   1.000
_cell.length_b   1.000
_cell.length_c   1.000
_cell.angle_alpha   90.00
_cell.angle_beta   90.00
_cell.angle_gamma   90.00
#
_symmetry.space_group_name_H-M   'P 1'
#
loop_
_entity.id
_entity.type
_entity.pdbx_description
1 polymer ?
#
loop_
_entity_poly.entity_id
_entity_poly.type
_entity_poly.pdbx_seq_one_letter_code
_entity_poly.pdbx_strand_id
1 'polypeptide(L)'
;MPEIIREIEERLELTPDEKEIASKVLIFTEKQGIIWKDHFRLGFLSHMISLIRRARDEEWVAEMDESLFEEVSPAAIQLAQEIVEAFSKEGAKHRSEVLLVSTHYEMALRKE
;
A
#
# COMPACT_ATOMS: atom_id res chain seq x y z
N MET A 1 19.07 -1.27 7.63
CA MET A 1 17.63 -1.57 7.49
C MET A 1 16.86 -0.53 8.30
N PRO A 2 15.94 0.22 7.70
CA PRO A 2 15.13 1.22 8.40
C PRO A 2 14.38 0.61 9.61
N GLU A 3 14.23 1.37 10.70
CA GLU A 3 13.58 0.91 11.95
C GLU A 3 12.15 0.40 11.70
N ILE A 4 11.40 1.06 10.81
CA ILE A 4 10.05 0.67 10.43
C ILE A 4 9.99 -0.73 9.79
N ILE A 5 11.02 -1.13 9.04
CA ILE A 5 11.07 -2.46 8.42
C ILE A 5 11.28 -3.51 9.52
N ARG A 6 12.08 -3.21 10.54
CA ARG A 6 12.24 -4.08 11.71
C ARG A 6 10.92 -4.24 12.48
N GLU A 7 10.15 -3.17 12.67
CA GLU A 7 8.83 -3.26 13.32
C GLU A 7 7.84 -4.09 12.51
N ILE A 8 7.88 -4.00 11.19
CA ILE A 8 7.07 -4.88 10.33
C ILE A 8 7.55 -6.31 10.48
N GLU A 9 8.85 -6.58 10.46
CA GLU A 9 9.40 -7.93 10.68
C GLU A 9 8.96 -8.56 12.00
N GLU A 10 8.89 -7.76 13.07
CA GLU A 10 8.43 -8.19 14.39
C GLU A 10 6.92 -8.50 14.40
N ARG A 11 6.13 -7.87 13.53
CA ARG A 11 4.68 -8.05 13.44
C ARG A 11 4.24 -9.01 12.32
N LEU A 12 5.02 -9.12 11.27
CA LEU A 12 4.83 -9.89 10.06
C LEU A 12 6.17 -10.57 9.77
N GLU A 13 6.21 -11.90 9.80
CA GLU A 13 7.42 -12.64 9.44
C GLU A 13 7.76 -12.37 7.96
N LEU A 14 8.62 -11.38 7.69
CA LEU A 14 9.00 -10.99 6.32
C LEU A 14 10.14 -11.85 5.80
N THR A 15 9.99 -12.32 4.56
CA THR A 15 11.08 -12.93 3.81
C THR A 15 12.11 -11.89 3.36
N PRO A 16 13.35 -12.28 3.00
CA PRO A 16 14.34 -11.35 2.44
C PRO A 16 13.83 -10.55 1.24
N ASP A 17 13.09 -11.20 0.34
CA ASP A 17 12.51 -10.57 -0.85
C ASP A 17 11.45 -9.53 -0.47
N GLU A 18 10.63 -9.83 0.54
CA GLU A 18 9.61 -8.89 1.04
C GLU A 18 10.23 -7.64 1.69
N LYS A 19 11.40 -7.76 2.32
CA LYS A 19 12.14 -6.61 2.86
C LYS A 19 12.67 -5.70 1.75
N GLU A 20 13.16 -6.30 0.65
CA GLU A 20 13.61 -5.54 -0.52
C GLU A 20 12.42 -4.83 -1.18
N ILE A 21 11.29 -5.53 -1.32
CA ILE A 21 10.04 -4.96 -1.83
C ILE A 21 9.57 -3.79 -0.96
N ALA A 22 9.53 -3.95 0.37
CA ALA A 22 9.14 -2.87 1.27
C ALA A 22 10.02 -1.63 1.10
N SER A 23 11.33 -1.83 0.89
CA SER A 23 12.27 -0.74 0.61
C SER A 23 11.97 -0.06 -0.73
N LYS A 24 11.67 -0.82 -1.78
CA LYS A 24 11.28 -0.29 -3.10
C LYS A 24 9.96 0.48 -3.05
N VAL A 25 8.98 -0.01 -2.30
CA VAL A 25 7.68 0.65 -2.06
C VAL A 25 7.91 2.03 -1.43
N LEU A 26 8.71 2.12 -0.36
CA LEU A 26 9.02 3.40 0.27
C LEU A 26 9.67 4.39 -0.71
N ILE A 27 10.70 3.95 -1.43
CA ILE A 27 11.38 4.78 -2.45
C ILE A 27 10.41 5.24 -3.54
N PHE A 28 9.45 4.39 -3.94
CA PHE A 28 8.43 4.75 -4.91
C PHE A 28 7.53 5.87 -4.38
N THR A 29 7.05 5.74 -3.14
CA THR A 29 6.20 6.78 -2.54
C THR A 29 6.93 8.10 -2.31
N GLU A 30 8.23 8.08 -2.04
CA GLU A 30 9.06 9.29 -1.97
C GLU A 30 9.12 10.01 -3.31
N LYS A 31 9.23 9.25 -4.43
CA LYS A 31 9.18 9.82 -5.79
C LYS A 31 7.81 10.38 -6.15
N GLN A 32 6.74 9.84 -5.55
CA GLN A 32 5.39 10.42 -5.63
C GLN A 32 5.22 11.66 -4.72
N GLY A 33 6.25 12.07 -3.98
CA GLY A 33 6.20 13.24 -3.10
C GLY A 33 5.49 12.98 -1.76
N ILE A 34 5.31 11.72 -1.37
CA ILE A 34 4.60 11.35 -0.14
C ILE A 34 5.56 11.20 1.02
N ILE A 35 5.22 11.84 2.14
CA ILE A 35 5.96 11.76 3.39
C ILE A 35 5.07 11.07 4.42
N TRP A 36 5.37 9.82 4.72
CA TRP A 36 4.61 9.04 5.69
C TRP A 36 5.02 9.36 7.13
N LYS A 37 4.07 9.74 7.98
CA LYS A 37 4.27 9.72 9.45
C LYS A 37 4.46 8.27 9.91
N ASP A 38 5.25 8.03 10.96
CA ASP A 38 5.73 6.68 11.32
C ASP A 38 4.61 5.65 11.49
N HIS A 39 3.53 5.99 12.19
CA HIS A 39 2.41 5.06 12.40
C HIS A 39 1.57 4.80 11.14
N PHE A 40 1.43 5.78 10.24
CA PHE A 40 0.77 5.56 8.94
C PHE A 40 1.65 4.74 8.00
N ARG A 41 2.97 4.93 8.08
CA ARG A 41 3.97 4.17 7.31
C ARG A 41 3.89 2.67 7.60
N LEU A 42 3.77 2.31 8.88
CA LEU A 42 3.65 0.91 9.32
C LEU A 42 2.41 0.24 8.71
N GLY A 43 1.24 0.88 8.87
CA GLY A 43 -0.02 0.36 8.35
C GLY A 43 0.00 0.21 6.82
N PHE A 44 0.49 1.22 6.13
CA PHE A 44 0.63 1.19 4.67
C PHE A 44 1.53 0.06 4.18
N LEU A 45 2.73 -0.09 4.76
CA LEU A 45 3.65 -1.14 4.34
C LEU A 45 3.12 -2.55 4.66
N SER A 46 2.47 -2.73 5.81
CA SER A 46 1.78 -3.98 6.15
C SER A 46 0.75 -4.35 5.07
N HIS A 47 -0.03 -3.36 4.62
CA HIS A 47 -1.01 -3.56 3.55
C HIS A 47 -0.34 -3.91 2.22
N MET A 48 0.72 -3.19 1.82
CA MET A 48 1.44 -3.47 0.58
C MET A 48 2.06 -4.87 0.55
N ILE A 49 2.64 -5.33 1.66
CA ILE A 49 3.14 -6.72 1.76
C ILE A 49 1.99 -7.71 1.63
N SER A 50 0.86 -7.45 2.28
CA SER A 50 -0.31 -8.32 2.19
C SER A 50 -0.88 -8.40 0.77
N LEU A 51 -0.94 -7.27 0.06
CA LEU A 51 -1.35 -7.21 -1.35
C LEU A 51 -0.42 -8.04 -2.24
N ILE A 52 0.89 -7.97 -2.00
CA ILE A 52 1.88 -8.71 -2.79
C ILE A 52 1.81 -10.21 -2.54
N ARG A 53 1.57 -10.62 -1.28
CA ARG A 53 1.31 -12.03 -0.93
C ARG A 53 0.06 -12.54 -1.64
N ARG A 54 -1.05 -11.80 -1.53
CA ARG A 54 -2.31 -12.07 -2.24
C ARG A 54 -2.12 -12.22 -3.74
N ALA A 55 -1.34 -11.32 -4.34
CA ALA A 55 -1.05 -11.39 -5.77
C ALA A 55 -0.23 -12.61 -6.18
N ARG A 56 0.71 -13.05 -5.35
CA ARG A 56 1.49 -14.28 -5.59
C ARG A 56 0.62 -15.53 -5.44
N ASP A 57 -0.28 -15.51 -4.47
CA ASP A 57 -1.08 -16.68 -4.08
C ASP A 57 -2.44 -16.72 -4.81
N GLU A 58 -2.71 -15.73 -5.67
CA GLU A 58 -3.98 -15.52 -6.42
C GLU A 58 -5.23 -15.41 -5.52
N GLU A 59 -5.05 -14.94 -4.28
CA GLU A 59 -6.12 -14.76 -3.29
C GLU A 59 -6.48 -13.29 -3.14
N TRP A 60 -7.63 -12.85 -3.63
CA TRP A 60 -7.99 -11.43 -3.65
C TRP A 60 -8.98 -11.05 -2.57
N VAL A 61 -8.95 -9.78 -2.14
CA VAL A 61 -10.01 -9.22 -1.29
C VAL A 61 -11.34 -9.25 -2.04
N ALA A 62 -12.43 -9.40 -1.28
CA ALA A 62 -13.77 -9.34 -1.86
C ALA A 62 -14.03 -7.98 -2.54
N GLU A 63 -14.88 -7.99 -3.55
CA GLU A 63 -15.38 -6.77 -4.18
C GLU A 63 -16.08 -5.89 -3.13
N MET A 64 -15.68 -4.62 -3.09
CA MET A 64 -16.23 -3.61 -2.20
C MET A 64 -17.19 -2.71 -2.98
N ASP A 65 -18.13 -2.07 -2.29
CA ASP A 65 -19.06 -1.14 -2.93
C ASP A 65 -18.27 0.01 -3.57
N GLU A 66 -18.55 0.29 -4.84
CA GLU A 66 -17.90 1.38 -5.57
C GLU A 66 -18.21 2.76 -4.98
N SER A 67 -19.34 2.92 -4.28
CA SER A 67 -19.67 4.19 -3.62
C SER A 67 -18.63 4.59 -2.56
N LEU A 68 -17.85 3.63 -2.03
CA LEU A 68 -16.78 3.90 -1.06
C LEU A 68 -15.64 4.73 -1.64
N PHE A 69 -15.47 4.75 -2.97
CA PHE A 69 -14.50 5.63 -3.62
C PHE A 69 -14.89 7.11 -3.50
N GLU A 70 -16.17 7.44 -3.29
CA GLU A 70 -16.62 8.82 -3.11
C GLU A 70 -16.09 9.43 -1.79
N GLU A 71 -15.70 8.59 -0.83
CA GLU A 71 -15.16 8.98 0.47
C GLU A 71 -13.65 9.23 0.46
N VAL A 72 -12.98 8.98 -0.68
CA VAL A 72 -11.53 9.12 -0.85
C VAL A 72 -11.23 10.17 -1.91
N SER A 73 -10.21 11.01 -1.68
CA SER A 73 -9.86 12.04 -2.64
C SER A 73 -9.38 11.44 -3.98
N PRO A 74 -9.70 12.08 -5.12
CA PRO A 74 -9.21 11.63 -6.43
C PRO A 74 -7.68 11.53 -6.50
N ALA A 75 -6.97 12.40 -5.78
CA ALA A 75 -5.52 12.37 -5.70
C ALA A 75 -5.01 11.10 -4.99
N ALA A 76 -5.62 10.70 -3.87
CA ALA A 76 -5.27 9.47 -3.17
C ALA A 76 -5.55 8.22 -4.03
N ILE A 77 -6.69 8.21 -4.74
CA ILE A 77 -7.04 7.12 -5.68
C ILE A 77 -6.00 7.01 -6.80
N GLN A 78 -5.62 8.13 -7.40
CA GLN A 78 -4.63 8.15 -8.49
C GLN A 78 -3.28 7.58 -8.03
N LEU A 79 -2.77 8.07 -6.90
CA LEU A 79 -1.49 7.60 -6.36
C LEU A 79 -1.51 6.12 -5.98
N ALA A 80 -2.65 5.66 -5.43
CA ALA A 80 -2.87 4.25 -5.11
C ALA A 80 -2.87 3.38 -6.36
N GLN A 81 -3.56 3.80 -7.42
CA GLN A 81 -3.57 3.09 -8.70
C GLN A 81 -2.15 2.92 -9.25
N GLU A 82 -1.36 4.00 -9.24
CA GLU A 82 0.02 4.00 -9.72
C GLU A 82 0.91 3.02 -8.95
N ILE A 83 0.85 3.01 -7.62
CA ILE A 83 1.70 2.11 -6.84
C ILE A 83 1.22 0.67 -6.91
N VAL A 84 -0.10 0.42 -6.89
CA VAL A 84 -0.62 -0.93 -7.01
C VAL A 84 -0.19 -1.50 -8.36
N GLU A 85 -0.33 -0.76 -9.46
CA GLU A 85 0.13 -1.21 -10.78
C GLU A 85 1.64 -1.45 -10.85
N ALA A 86 2.44 -0.63 -10.18
CA ALA A 86 3.90 -0.77 -10.15
C ALA A 86 4.37 -2.04 -9.42
N PHE A 87 3.63 -2.52 -8.42
CA PHE A 87 4.03 -3.66 -7.58
C PHE A 87 3.14 -4.91 -7.79
N SER A 88 2.00 -4.78 -8.46
CA SER A 88 1.10 -5.88 -8.83
C SER A 88 0.13 -5.47 -9.95
N LYS A 89 0.43 -5.87 -11.18
CA LYS A 89 -0.47 -5.63 -12.34
C LYS A 89 -1.82 -6.33 -12.17
N GLU A 90 -1.81 -7.49 -11.54
CA GLU A 90 -3.01 -8.26 -11.20
C GLU A 90 -3.80 -7.52 -10.12
N GLY A 91 -3.16 -7.06 -9.05
CA GLY A 91 -3.79 -6.28 -7.99
C GLY A 91 -4.45 -5.00 -8.52
N ALA A 92 -3.86 -4.37 -9.53
CA ALA A 92 -4.43 -3.18 -10.16
C ALA A 92 -5.75 -3.42 -10.90
N LYS A 93 -6.08 -4.69 -11.22
CA LYS A 93 -7.37 -5.09 -11.79
C LYS A 93 -8.45 -5.23 -10.71
N HIS A 94 -8.07 -5.34 -9.44
CA HIS A 94 -8.98 -5.45 -8.30
C HIS A 94 -9.23 -4.08 -7.69
N ARG A 95 -10.38 -3.47 -8.00
CA ARG A 95 -10.71 -2.11 -7.53
C ARG A 95 -10.67 -2.01 -6.00
N SER A 96 -11.09 -3.04 -5.28
CA SER A 96 -10.98 -3.10 -3.82
C SER A 96 -9.55 -2.91 -3.29
N GLU A 97 -8.53 -3.46 -3.96
CA GLU A 97 -7.12 -3.28 -3.56
C GLU A 97 -6.70 -1.82 -3.73
N VAL A 98 -7.06 -1.22 -4.87
CA VAL A 98 -6.81 0.20 -5.14
C VAL A 98 -7.51 1.07 -4.10
N LEU A 99 -8.76 0.76 -3.76
CA LEU A 99 -9.51 1.46 -2.73
C LEU A 99 -8.80 1.37 -1.37
N LEU A 100 -8.45 0.17 -0.92
CA LEU A 100 -7.79 -0.02 0.38
C LEU A 100 -6.45 0.72 0.44
N VAL A 101 -5.63 0.64 -0.61
CA VAL A 101 -4.38 1.41 -0.69
C VAL A 101 -4.65 2.92 -0.71
N SER A 102 -5.69 3.37 -1.39
CA SER A 102 -6.05 4.80 -1.44
C SER A 102 -6.42 5.37 -0.07
N THR A 103 -6.99 4.57 0.83
CA THR A 103 -7.23 5.02 2.21
C THR A 103 -5.94 5.35 2.96
N HIS A 104 -4.84 4.62 2.70
CA HIS A 104 -3.53 4.96 3.28
C HIS A 104 -2.98 6.27 2.70
N TYR A 105 -3.09 6.48 1.39
CA TYR A 105 -2.69 7.75 0.76
C TYR A 105 -3.52 8.93 1.26
N GLU A 106 -4.81 8.74 1.45
CA GLU A 106 -5.71 9.75 1.99
C GLU A 106 -5.23 10.22 3.37
N MET A 107 -4.86 9.29 4.25
CA MET A 107 -4.28 9.62 5.55
C MET A 107 -2.96 10.38 5.44
N ALA A 108 -2.11 10.04 4.46
CA ALA A 108 -0.83 10.72 4.25
C ALA A 108 -0.99 12.13 3.65
N LEU A 109 -1.99 12.34 2.80
CA LEU A 109 -2.29 13.62 2.16
C LEU A 109 -3.02 14.58 3.10
N ARG A 110 -3.77 14.07 4.08
CA ARG A 110 -4.43 14.90 5.09
C ARG A 110 -3.38 15.65 5.92
N LYS A 111 -3.41 16.97 5.79
CA LYS A 111 -2.62 17.91 6.60
C LYS A 111 -3.25 18.03 7.98
N GLU A 112 -3.04 17.04 8.84
CA GLU A 112 -3.20 17.22 10.29
C GLU A 112 -1.89 17.71 10.90
#